data_AF-M0H0I4-F1
#
_entry.id   AF-M0H0I4-F1
#
_cell.length_a   1.000
_cell.length_b   1.000
_cell.length_c   1.000
_cell.angle_alpha   90.00
_cell.angle_beta   90.00
_cell.angle_gamma   90.00
#
_symmetry.space_group_name_H-M   'P 1'
#
loop_
_entity.id
_entity.type
_entity.pdbx_description
1 polymer ?
#
loop_
_entity_poly.entity_id
_entity_poly.type
_entity_poly.pdbx_seq_one_letter_code
_entity_poly.pdbx_strand_id
1 'polypeptide(L)'
;MRRDYFELDVRDVDWYEDDGDPRQPTVSIDFYGPAEELRSRFLSTSGDVLAAEELDVSFRLQDSVDDSDARGVVSVTDRLTGDYVLELNARADDVLDFIRAAREYGRAAGDDEGRYRVDVAIEGDHFETFEKSTFLVYDGDGTLLRSQSLIPSGVEL
;
A
#
# COMPACT_ATOMS: atom_id res chain seq x y z
N MET A 1 2.98 -5.52 16.38
CA MET A 1 3.08 -4.06 16.64
C MET A 1 1.68 -3.50 16.77
N ARG A 2 1.50 -2.37 17.48
CA ARG A 2 0.17 -1.76 17.59
C ARG A 2 -0.08 -0.88 16.35
N ARG A 3 -1.32 -0.89 15.85
CA ARG A 3 -1.71 -0.16 14.63
C ARG A 3 -1.67 1.36 14.81
N ASP A 4 -1.86 1.83 16.04
CA ASP A 4 -1.78 3.24 16.44
C ASP A 4 -0.35 3.80 16.47
N TYR A 5 0.66 2.99 16.14
CA TYR A 5 2.03 3.46 15.96
C TYR A 5 2.33 3.92 14.52
N PHE A 6 1.39 3.76 13.60
CA PHE A 6 1.58 4.09 12.20
C PHE A 6 0.72 5.28 11.80
N GLU A 7 1.31 6.21 11.07
CA GLU A 7 0.61 7.25 10.32
C GLU A 7 0.79 7.00 8.82
N LEU A 8 -0.23 7.32 8.03
CA LEU A 8 -0.22 7.16 6.58
C LEU A 8 -0.55 8.49 5.91
N ASP A 9 0.29 8.86 4.95
CA ASP A 9 0.10 9.98 4.06
C ASP A 9 0.18 9.50 2.62
N VAL A 10 -0.67 10.05 1.74
CA VAL A 10 -0.60 9.82 0.30
C VAL A 10 -0.11 11.09 -0.39
N ARG A 11 0.76 10.92 -1.38
CA ARG A 11 1.29 12.01 -2.20
C ARG A 11 1.16 11.66 -3.67
N ASP A 12 1.19 12.70 -4.50
CA ASP A 12 1.14 12.59 -5.95
C ASP A 12 -0.12 11.86 -6.45
N VAL A 13 -1.26 12.16 -5.82
CA VAL A 13 -2.58 11.61 -6.18
C VAL A 13 -3.43 12.60 -6.97
N ASP A 14 -3.36 13.91 -6.72
CA ASP A 14 -4.33 14.88 -7.29
C ASP A 14 -4.12 15.20 -8.79
N TRP A 15 -2.98 14.83 -9.37
CA TRP A 15 -2.62 15.29 -10.73
C TRP A 15 -3.56 14.76 -11.83
N TYR A 16 -4.23 13.62 -11.62
CA TYR A 16 -5.09 13.03 -12.65
C TYR A 16 -6.46 13.72 -12.75
N GLU A 17 -6.88 14.46 -11.72
CA GLU A 17 -8.15 15.20 -11.74
C GLU A 17 -8.03 16.53 -12.47
N ASP A 18 -6.83 17.15 -12.42
CA ASP A 18 -6.55 18.48 -12.96
C ASP A 18 -5.83 18.46 -14.33
N ASP A 19 -5.83 17.32 -15.04
CA ASP A 19 -5.05 17.13 -16.29
C ASP A 19 -3.55 17.52 -16.13
N GLY A 20 -2.99 17.29 -14.94
CA GLY A 20 -1.60 17.59 -14.61
C GLY A 20 -0.61 16.59 -15.20
N ASP A 21 0.68 16.93 -15.11
CA ASP A 21 1.75 16.00 -15.50
C ASP A 21 1.68 14.72 -14.64
N PRO A 22 1.77 13.51 -15.25
CA PRO A 22 1.75 12.25 -14.51
C PRO A 22 2.84 12.19 -13.44
N ARG A 23 2.43 11.96 -12.19
CA ARG A 23 3.35 11.76 -11.05
C ARG A 23 3.08 10.40 -10.42
N GLN A 24 4.15 9.69 -10.06
CA GLN A 24 4.04 8.36 -9.46
C GLN A 24 3.46 8.46 -8.05
N PRO A 25 2.29 7.88 -7.77
CA PRO A 25 1.69 7.96 -6.44
C PRO A 25 2.56 7.27 -5.40
N THR A 26 2.69 7.92 -4.25
CA THR A 26 3.51 7.42 -3.14
C THR A 26 2.66 7.39 -1.87
N VAL A 27 2.59 6.22 -1.23
CA VAL A 27 2.10 6.10 0.14
C VAL A 27 3.30 6.14 1.08
N SER A 28 3.24 7.00 2.09
CA SER A 28 4.26 7.12 3.13
C SER A 28 3.69 6.62 4.44
N ILE A 29 4.41 5.70 5.07
CA ILE A 29 4.04 5.08 6.33
C ILE A 29 5.13 5.43 7.34
N ASP A 30 4.79 6.26 8.33
CA ASP A 30 5.71 6.64 9.39
C ASP A 30 5.38 5.87 10.67
N PHE A 31 6.41 5.33 11.31
CA PHE A 31 6.30 4.48 12.49
C PHE A 31 6.89 5.14 13.73
N TYR A 32 6.08 5.27 14.77
CA TYR A 32 6.41 5.94 16.03
C TYR A 32 6.58 4.95 17.21
N GLY A 33 6.75 3.67 16.91
CA GLY A 33 6.98 2.62 17.90
C GLY A 33 8.46 2.24 18.06
N PRO A 34 8.76 1.10 18.73
CA PRO A 34 10.13 0.64 18.89
C PRO A 34 10.79 0.27 17.55
N ALA A 35 11.74 1.07 17.08
CA ALA A 35 12.37 0.93 15.75
C ALA A 35 12.86 -0.49 15.41
N GLU A 36 13.48 -1.17 16.39
CA GLU A 36 14.01 -2.53 16.20
C GLU A 36 12.90 -3.56 15.97
N GLU A 37 11.68 -3.34 16.49
CA GLU A 37 10.53 -4.21 16.18
C GLU A 37 10.16 -4.10 14.71
N LEU A 38 10.03 -2.89 14.17
CA LEU A 38 9.72 -2.69 12.75
C LEU A 38 10.81 -3.28 11.86
N ARG A 39 12.08 -2.93 12.14
CA ARG A 39 13.22 -3.41 11.36
C ARG A 39 13.24 -4.93 11.29
N SER A 40 13.10 -5.61 12.43
CA SER A 40 13.12 -7.07 12.48
C SER A 40 12.03 -7.74 11.64
N ARG A 41 10.88 -7.07 11.41
CA ARG A 41 9.79 -7.56 10.57
C ARG A 41 10.06 -7.42 9.08
N PHE A 42 10.93 -6.49 8.70
CA PHE A 42 11.39 -6.32 7.33
C PHE A 42 12.61 -7.19 7.00
N LEU A 43 13.14 -7.98 7.95
CA LEU A 43 14.28 -8.86 7.69
C LEU A 43 13.83 -10.25 7.28
N SER A 44 14.45 -10.77 6.23
CA SER A 44 14.36 -12.16 5.82
C SER A 44 15.12 -13.08 6.80
N THR A 45 15.05 -14.40 6.58
CA THR A 45 15.81 -15.36 7.39
C THR A 45 17.34 -15.23 7.25
N SER A 46 17.85 -14.57 6.19
CA SER A 46 19.28 -14.29 6.05
C SER A 46 19.71 -13.01 6.78
N GLY A 47 18.76 -12.22 7.29
CA GLY A 47 19.00 -10.94 7.94
C GLY A 47 19.08 -9.76 6.96
N ASP A 48 18.79 -9.98 5.67
CA ASP A 48 18.67 -8.92 4.67
C ASP A 48 17.26 -8.33 4.69
N VAL A 49 17.11 -7.06 4.28
CA VAL A 49 15.78 -6.45 4.11
C VAL A 49 15.03 -7.17 2.98
N LEU A 50 13.76 -7.50 3.21
CA LEU A 50 12.86 -8.11 2.23
C LEU A 50 12.80 -7.25 0.96
N ALA A 51 12.98 -7.88 -0.20
CA ALA A 51 12.84 -7.20 -1.47
C ALA A 51 11.37 -6.83 -1.71
N ALA A 52 11.15 -5.85 -2.59
CA ALA A 52 9.80 -5.39 -2.89
C ALA A 52 8.90 -6.53 -3.38
N GLU A 53 9.41 -7.48 -4.17
CA GLU A 53 8.64 -8.63 -4.67
C GLU A 53 8.29 -9.68 -3.60
N GLU A 54 8.93 -9.61 -2.43
CA GLU A 54 8.66 -10.48 -1.28
C GLU A 54 7.58 -9.88 -0.37
N LEU A 55 7.04 -8.70 -0.72
CA LEU A 55 6.01 -8.00 0.05
C LEU A 55 4.73 -7.84 -0.76
N ASP A 56 3.63 -8.29 -0.19
CA ASP A 56 2.28 -8.05 -0.68
C ASP A 56 1.64 -6.89 0.08
N VAL A 57 0.91 -6.04 -0.65
CA VAL A 57 0.16 -4.91 -0.08
C VAL A 57 -1.31 -5.13 -0.35
N SER A 58 -2.12 -4.99 0.71
CA SER A 58 -3.56 -5.12 0.62
C SER A 58 -4.29 -4.10 1.48
N PHE A 59 -5.55 -3.87 1.14
CA PHE A 59 -6.50 -3.09 1.94
C PHE A 59 -7.76 -3.91 2.15
N ARG A 60 -8.16 -4.08 3.41
CA ARG A 60 -9.43 -4.72 3.77
C ARG A 60 -10.37 -3.69 4.35
N LEU A 61 -11.47 -3.45 3.67
CA LEU A 61 -12.58 -2.63 4.18
C LEU A 61 -13.18 -3.28 5.42
N GLN A 62 -13.49 -2.46 6.41
CA GLN A 62 -14.26 -2.85 7.60
C GLN A 62 -15.72 -2.41 7.48
N ASP A 63 -15.96 -1.35 6.72
CA ASP A 63 -17.27 -0.79 6.43
C ASP A 63 -17.66 -1.02 4.96
N SER A 64 -18.85 -0.58 4.55
CA SER A 64 -19.25 -0.63 3.14
C SER A 64 -18.37 0.28 2.28
N VAL A 65 -18.02 -0.13 1.06
CA VAL A 65 -17.26 0.72 0.12
C VAL A 65 -18.02 1.99 -0.28
N ASP A 66 -19.35 1.96 -0.19
CA ASP A 66 -20.22 3.09 -0.54
C ASP A 66 -20.38 4.10 0.61
N ASP A 67 -19.86 3.81 1.81
CA ASP A 67 -19.91 4.74 2.94
C ASP A 67 -18.81 5.81 2.81
N SER A 68 -19.20 7.09 2.90
CA SER A 68 -18.27 8.22 2.79
C SER A 68 -17.21 8.30 3.89
N ASP A 69 -17.47 7.66 5.03
CA ASP A 69 -16.56 7.60 6.18
C ASP A 69 -15.98 6.19 6.38
N ALA A 70 -16.07 5.33 5.36
CA ALA A 70 -15.62 3.95 5.42
C ALA A 70 -14.15 3.87 5.83
N ARG A 71 -13.86 2.90 6.70
CA ARG A 71 -12.50 2.60 7.14
C ARG A 71 -12.10 1.21 6.73
N GLY A 72 -10.80 1.00 6.75
CA GLY A 72 -10.23 -0.32 6.56
C GLY A 72 -8.84 -0.43 7.16
N VAL A 73 -8.21 -1.56 6.84
CA VAL A 73 -6.88 -1.90 7.29
C VAL A 73 -5.98 -2.05 6.09
N VAL A 74 -4.92 -1.26 6.01
CA VAL A 74 -3.82 -1.49 5.08
C VAL A 74 -2.85 -2.45 5.73
N SER A 75 -2.46 -3.48 5.00
CA SER A 75 -1.57 -4.54 5.46
C SER A 75 -0.44 -4.73 4.47
N VAL A 76 0.78 -4.86 5.00
CA VAL A 76 1.95 -5.35 4.26
C VAL A 76 2.33 -6.70 4.84
N THR A 77 2.43 -7.70 3.99
CA THR A 77 2.71 -9.09 4.39
C THR A 77 3.91 -9.64 3.63
N ASP A 78 4.69 -10.49 4.29
CA ASP A 78 5.68 -11.32 3.63
C ASP A 78 4.94 -12.33 2.74
N ARG A 79 5.21 -12.29 1.43
CA ARG A 79 4.56 -13.12 0.41
C ARG A 79 4.81 -14.62 0.63
N LEU A 80 5.98 -14.98 1.14
CA LEU A 80 6.38 -16.37 1.31
C LEU A 80 5.75 -16.99 2.56
N THR A 81 5.70 -16.24 3.66
CA THR A 81 5.21 -16.76 4.95
C THR A 81 3.76 -16.41 5.22
N GLY A 82 3.24 -15.33 4.63
CA GLY A 82 1.96 -14.73 4.97
C GLY A 82 1.99 -13.92 6.26
N ASP A 83 3.16 -13.74 6.88
CA ASP A 83 3.28 -12.99 8.13
C ASP A 83 3.09 -11.49 7.89
N TYR A 84 2.37 -10.84 8.80
CA TYR A 84 2.24 -9.38 8.79
C TYR A 84 3.57 -8.71 9.11
N VAL A 85 4.02 -7.87 8.18
CA VAL A 85 5.15 -6.95 8.37
C VAL A 85 4.64 -5.70 9.08
N LEU A 86 3.57 -5.08 8.58
CA LEU A 86 2.85 -4.00 9.26
C LEU A 86 1.36 -4.02 8.93
N GLU A 87 0.58 -3.41 9.82
CA GLU A 87 -0.84 -3.16 9.65
C GLU A 87 -1.20 -1.80 10.24
N LEU A 88 -2.04 -1.04 9.55
CA LEU A 88 -2.54 0.24 10.04
C LEU A 88 -3.99 0.49 9.61
N ASN A 89 -4.69 1.33 10.36
CA ASN A 89 -6.04 1.75 9.97
C ASN A 89 -5.93 2.94 9.01
N ALA A 90 -6.71 2.93 7.94
CA ALA A 90 -6.77 4.02 6.97
C ALA A 90 -8.23 4.36 6.64
N ARG A 91 -8.46 5.56 6.14
CA ARG A 91 -9.74 5.88 5.50
C ARG A 91 -9.79 5.25 4.11
N ALA A 92 -10.96 4.80 3.70
CA ALA A 92 -11.13 4.13 2.43
C ALA A 92 -10.96 5.07 1.24
N ASP A 93 -11.42 6.33 1.35
CA ASP A 93 -11.25 7.36 0.32
C ASP A 93 -9.76 7.58 -0.01
N ASP A 94 -8.93 7.87 0.99
CA ASP A 94 -7.49 8.10 0.84
C ASP A 94 -6.80 6.94 0.08
N VAL A 95 -7.13 5.69 0.43
CA VAL A 95 -6.53 4.49 -0.20
C VAL A 95 -7.09 4.24 -1.60
N LEU A 96 -8.39 4.42 -1.81
CA LEU A 96 -9.03 4.19 -3.10
C LEU A 96 -8.66 5.27 -4.12
N ASP A 97 -8.51 6.53 -3.70
CA ASP A 97 -7.97 7.62 -4.52
C ASP A 97 -6.52 7.36 -4.91
N PHE A 98 -5.70 6.91 -3.96
CA PHE A 98 -4.34 6.48 -4.24
C PHE A 98 -4.28 5.38 -5.31
N ILE A 99 -5.13 4.35 -5.22
CA ILE A 99 -5.20 3.27 -6.21
C ILE A 99 -5.65 3.80 -7.58
N ARG A 100 -6.63 4.71 -7.61
CA ARG A 100 -7.06 5.38 -8.86
C ARG A 100 -5.89 6.12 -9.50
N ALA A 101 -5.17 6.96 -8.74
CA ALA A 101 -4.01 7.68 -9.22
C ALA A 101 -2.94 6.74 -9.79
N ALA A 102 -2.68 5.62 -9.12
CA ALA A 102 -1.64 4.67 -9.54
C ALA A 102 -2.00 3.96 -10.85
N ARG A 103 -3.30 3.70 -11.04
CA ARG A 103 -3.84 3.16 -12.29
C ARG A 103 -3.70 4.17 -13.44
N GLU A 104 -4.05 5.44 -13.22
CA GLU A 104 -3.89 6.48 -14.24
C GLU A 104 -2.41 6.71 -14.57
N TYR A 105 -1.53 6.69 -13.57
CA TYR A 105 -0.09 6.83 -13.77
C TYR A 105 0.45 5.74 -14.71
N GLY A 106 0.05 4.48 -14.50
CA GLY A 106 0.43 3.37 -15.36
C GLY A 106 0.03 3.60 -16.82
N ARG A 107 -1.23 3.96 -17.05
CA ARG A 107 -1.75 4.25 -18.40
C ARG A 107 -0.96 5.37 -19.09
N ALA A 108 -0.63 6.43 -18.37
CA ALA A 108 0.13 7.55 -18.91
C ALA A 108 1.60 7.20 -19.18
N ALA A 109 2.20 6.35 -18.35
CA ALA A 109 3.60 5.91 -18.47
C ALA A 109 3.82 4.82 -19.54
N GLY A 110 2.75 4.32 -20.17
CA GLY A 110 2.82 3.18 -21.10
C GLY A 110 3.08 1.84 -20.40
N ASP A 111 2.76 1.78 -19.11
CA ASP A 111 2.81 0.60 -18.26
C ASP A 111 1.41 0.33 -17.73
N ASP A 112 0.63 -0.48 -18.47
CA ASP A 112 -0.79 -0.73 -18.19
C ASP A 112 -1.07 -1.32 -16.80
N GLU A 113 -0.03 -1.71 -16.05
CA GLU A 113 -0.14 -2.40 -14.76
C GLU A 113 -0.29 -1.43 -13.58
N GLY A 114 0.06 -0.15 -13.74
CA GLY A 114 0.10 0.82 -12.66
C GLY A 114 1.31 0.60 -11.75
N ARG A 115 2.00 1.70 -11.41
CA ARG A 115 3.14 1.66 -10.47
C ARG A 115 2.94 2.69 -9.37
N TYR A 116 3.27 2.27 -8.17
CA TYR A 116 3.25 3.12 -6.99
C TYR A 116 4.44 2.81 -6.10
N ARG A 117 4.67 3.69 -5.13
CA ARG A 117 5.76 3.59 -4.17
C ARG A 117 5.23 3.51 -2.75
N VAL A 118 5.84 2.65 -1.94
CA VAL A 118 5.63 2.59 -0.49
C VAL A 118 6.91 3.08 0.17
N ASP A 119 6.86 4.23 0.83
CA ASP A 119 7.93 4.72 1.68
C ASP A 119 7.64 4.34 3.12
N VAL A 120 8.64 3.75 3.78
CA VAL A 120 8.59 3.44 5.20
C VAL A 120 9.59 4.33 5.92
N ALA A 121 9.14 5.00 6.96
CA ALA A 121 9.95 5.83 7.84
C ALA A 121 9.79 5.40 9.30
N ILE A 122 10.78 5.74 10.12
CA ILE A 122 10.75 5.57 11.58
C ILE A 122 11.01 6.93 12.20
N GLU A 123 10.01 7.47 12.89
CA GLU A 123 10.05 8.81 13.49
C GLU A 123 10.50 9.90 12.49
N GLY A 124 10.04 9.79 11.23
CA GLY A 124 10.37 10.71 10.14
C GLY A 124 11.71 10.45 9.44
N ASP A 125 12.56 9.55 9.96
CA ASP A 125 13.78 9.12 9.28
C ASP A 125 13.45 8.03 8.25
N HIS A 126 13.91 8.23 7.00
CA HIS A 126 13.72 7.24 5.93
C HIS A 126 14.34 5.90 6.32
N PHE A 127 13.54 4.83 6.22
CA PHE A 127 14.00 3.47 6.43
C PHE A 127 14.18 2.77 5.08
N GLU A 128 13.08 2.58 4.33
CA GLU A 128 13.10 1.83 3.07
C GLU A 128 12.02 2.32 2.10
N THR A 129 12.24 2.03 0.82
CA THR A 129 11.30 2.36 -0.26
C THR A 129 11.06 1.16 -1.15
N PHE A 130 9.79 0.81 -1.37
CA PHE A 130 9.39 -0.33 -2.21
C PHE A 130 8.58 0.15 -3.42
N GLU A 131 9.04 -0.20 -4.62
CA GLU A 131 8.25 -0.05 -5.84
C GLU A 131 7.32 -1.26 -6.03
N LYS A 132 6.05 -0.98 -6.32
CA LYS A 132 4.98 -1.98 -6.36
C LYS A 132 4.05 -1.71 -7.55
N SER A 133 3.39 -2.77 -8.01
CA SER A 133 2.36 -2.73 -9.05
C SER A 133 1.07 -3.45 -8.65
N THR A 134 1.15 -4.46 -7.78
CA THR A 134 -0.03 -5.12 -7.20
C THR A 134 -0.48 -4.41 -5.92
N PHE A 135 -1.79 -4.16 -5.80
CA PHE A 135 -2.43 -3.72 -4.57
C PHE A 135 -3.83 -4.35 -4.51
N LEU A 136 -4.08 -5.22 -3.54
CA LEU A 136 -5.33 -5.99 -3.47
C LEU A 136 -6.33 -5.35 -2.50
N VAL A 137 -7.58 -5.21 -2.94
CA VAL A 137 -8.65 -4.66 -2.11
C VAL A 137 -9.69 -5.73 -1.80
N TYR A 138 -10.03 -5.88 -0.53
CA TYR A 138 -11.02 -6.84 -0.05
C TYR A 138 -12.14 -6.12 0.70
N ASP A 139 -13.36 -6.67 0.63
CA ASP A 139 -14.47 -6.24 1.48
C ASP A 139 -14.38 -6.83 2.91
N GLY A 140 -15.35 -6.47 3.75
CA GLY A 140 -15.45 -6.95 5.13
C GLY A 140 -15.58 -8.47 5.26
N ASP A 141 -16.13 -9.13 4.25
CA ASP A 141 -16.29 -10.59 4.19
C ASP A 141 -15.04 -11.31 3.65
N GLY A 142 -14.04 -10.55 3.18
CA GLY A 142 -12.81 -11.09 2.61
C GLY A 142 -12.92 -11.40 1.11
N THR A 143 -13.95 -10.89 0.43
CA THR A 143 -14.09 -11.03 -1.02
C THR A 143 -13.22 -10.01 -1.73
N LEU A 144 -12.45 -10.46 -2.72
CA LEU A 144 -11.59 -9.61 -3.54
C LEU A 144 -12.43 -8.67 -4.43
N LEU A 145 -12.26 -7.37 -4.24
CA LEU A 145 -12.83 -6.31 -5.07
C LEU A 145 -11.89 -6.02 -6.25
N ARG A 146 -11.96 -6.87 -7.28
CA ARG A 146 -11.05 -6.78 -8.45
C ARG A 146 -11.08 -5.42 -9.15
N SER A 147 -12.23 -4.77 -9.27
CA SER A 147 -12.34 -3.44 -9.89
C SER A 147 -11.65 -2.32 -9.11
N GLN A 148 -11.51 -2.50 -7.78
CA GLN A 148 -10.83 -1.57 -6.88
C GLN A 148 -9.37 -1.94 -6.66
N SER A 149 -8.88 -3.05 -7.22
CA SER A 149 -7.51 -3.54 -7.03
C SER A 149 -6.59 -3.17 -8.19
N LEU A 150 -5.29 -2.97 -7.91
CA LEU A 150 -4.24 -2.95 -8.93
C LEU A 150 -3.74 -4.38 -9.12
N ILE A 151 -3.96 -4.93 -10.31
CA ILE A 151 -3.57 -6.31 -10.65
C ILE A 151 -2.84 -6.25 -11.99
N PRO A 152 -1.52 -6.47 -12.00
CA PRO A 152 -0.72 -6.52 -13.22
C PRO A 152 -1.20 -7.59 -14.22
N SER A 153 -0.92 -7.37 -15.50
CA SER A 153 -1.38 -8.18 -16.63
C SER A 153 -0.56 -9.46 -16.75
N GLY A 154 -0.61 -10.32 -15.74
CA GLY A 154 0.21 -11.53 -15.66
C GLY A 154 0.17 -12.24 -14.31
N VAL A 155 -0.53 -11.67 -13.32
CA VAL A 155 -0.70 -12.29 -12.01
C VAL A 155 -1.96 -13.17 -12.01
N GLU A 156 -1.78 -14.48 -11.84
CA GLU A 156 -2.88 -15.39 -11.46
C GLU A 156 -3.06 -15.31 -9.93
N LEU A 157 -4.28 -14.95 -9.51
CA LEU A 157 -4.70 -14.88 -8.09
C LEU A 157 -5.46 -16.15 -7.69
#